data_AF-A0A6N3EIW5-F1
#
_entry.id   AF-A0A6N3EIW5-F1
#
_cell.length_a   1.000
_cell.length_b   1.000
_cell.length_c   1.000
_cell.angle_alpha   90.00
_cell.angle_beta   90.00
_cell.angle_gamma   90.00
#
_symmetry.space_group_name_H-M   'P 1'
#
loop_
_entity.id
_entity.type
_entity.pdbx_description
1 polymer ?
#
loop_
_entity_poly.entity_id
_entity_poly.type
_entity_poly.pdbx_seq_one_letter_code
_entity_poly.pdbx_strand_id
1 'polypeptide(L)'
;MNEAITEQLYNKVVNFVNKMEGSVHFDYISKSLRIPPDTLDEIVDKMIADGIVVNTGMVGEYVVVKHASCKSSSKEIRCSTSQKNNDGSQLKFLVERIILITAILFFLITCFYAYRVPISFVFLIPTIMTVFVFVDKNHGGEGFLGLSSILACLIFLFLTNAQSPIFGDAYALRKQRDDMKNEITRKAKEEERQQLNDILNAREHIKVKLKDPSSAKFSGEFIGGNGAICGYVNAKNSFGGYTGESRYIFSVNFSAIDEGITSFNKEWERQCYFN
;
A
#
# COMPACT_ATOMS: atom_id res chain seq x y z
N MET A 1 -34.28 -66.02 35.13
CA MET A 1 -35.01 -65.54 33.94
C MET A 1 -34.64 -64.09 33.57
N ASN A 2 -33.49 -63.55 34.00
CA ASN A 2 -33.18 -62.11 33.90
C ASN A 2 -31.96 -61.78 33.02
N GLU A 3 -31.05 -62.73 32.78
CA GLU A 3 -29.78 -62.46 32.07
C GLU A 3 -29.99 -62.07 30.58
N ALA A 4 -30.98 -62.68 29.91
CA ALA A 4 -31.32 -62.34 28.53
C ALA A 4 -31.97 -60.96 28.38
N ILE A 5 -32.69 -60.48 29.40
CA ILE A 5 -33.30 -59.14 29.41
C ILE A 5 -32.22 -58.09 29.64
N THR A 6 -31.23 -58.38 30.51
CA THR A 6 -30.08 -57.51 30.76
C THR A 6 -29.19 -57.35 29.52
N GLU A 7 -28.95 -58.41 28.74
CA GLU A 7 -28.18 -58.36 27.48
C GLU A 7 -28.87 -57.54 26.37
N GLN A 8 -30.19 -57.68 26.21
CA GLN A 8 -30.92 -56.87 25.24
C GLN A 8 -30.93 -55.39 25.61
N LEU A 9 -31.05 -55.09 26.91
CA LEU A 9 -30.98 -53.73 27.43
C LEU A 9 -29.57 -53.15 27.25
N TYR A 10 -28.53 -53.94 27.54
CA TYR A 10 -27.12 -53.57 27.36
C TYR A 10 -26.82 -53.15 25.91
N ASN A 11 -27.16 -53.99 24.93
CA ASN A 11 -26.93 -53.72 23.52
C ASN A 11 -27.68 -52.46 23.03
N LYS A 12 -28.86 -52.19 23.58
CA LYS A 12 -29.64 -50.99 23.27
C LYS A 12 -28.95 -49.73 23.79
N VAL A 13 -28.40 -49.77 25.00
CA VAL A 13 -27.65 -48.63 25.58
C VAL A 13 -26.35 -48.42 24.82
N VAL A 14 -25.59 -49.48 24.49
CA VAL A 14 -24.35 -49.38 23.72
C VAL A 14 -24.59 -48.73 22.35
N ASN A 15 -25.65 -49.13 21.63
CA ASN A 15 -26.01 -48.51 20.35
C ASN A 15 -26.38 -47.03 20.48
N PHE A 16 -27.04 -46.65 21.58
CA PHE A 16 -27.40 -45.26 21.85
C PHE A 16 -26.17 -44.41 22.15
N VAL A 17 -25.26 -44.93 22.98
CA VAL A 17 -23.99 -44.30 23.37
C VAL A 17 -23.07 -44.14 22.15
N ASN A 18 -22.95 -45.17 21.29
CA ASN A 18 -22.14 -45.10 20.06
C ASN A 18 -22.65 -44.07 19.03
N LYS A 19 -23.92 -43.69 19.11
CA LYS A 19 -24.51 -42.67 18.23
C LYS A 19 -24.21 -41.24 18.72
N MET A 20 -23.84 -41.09 20.00
CA MET A 20 -23.47 -39.79 20.57
C MET A 20 -22.01 -39.46 20.25
N GLU A 21 -21.72 -38.18 19.99
CA GLU A 21 -20.36 -37.66 19.81
C GLU A 21 -20.00 -36.78 21.00
N GLY A 22 -18.96 -37.15 21.75
CA GLY A 22 -18.47 -36.39 22.92
C GLY A 22 -18.57 -37.17 24.23
N SER A 23 -18.58 -36.44 25.35
CA SER A 23 -18.76 -37.02 26.68
C SER A 23 -20.25 -37.33 26.95
N VAL A 24 -20.46 -38.41 27.69
CA VAL A 24 -21.76 -39.00 27.96
C VAL A 24 -22.00 -39.02 29.47
N HIS A 25 -23.14 -38.48 29.86
CA HIS A 25 -23.64 -38.50 31.23
C HIS A 25 -24.77 -39.53 31.35
N PHE A 26 -24.50 -40.65 32.01
CA PHE A 26 -25.45 -41.76 32.14
C PHE A 26 -26.72 -41.39 32.94
N ASP A 27 -26.69 -40.34 33.77
CA ASP A 27 -27.87 -39.84 34.50
C ASP A 27 -28.98 -39.31 33.57
N TYR A 28 -28.63 -38.79 32.38
CA TYR A 28 -29.64 -38.40 31.38
C TYR A 28 -30.16 -39.60 30.60
N ILE A 29 -29.31 -40.60 30.38
CA ILE A 29 -29.65 -41.84 29.68
C ILE A 29 -30.64 -42.66 30.52
N SER A 30 -30.43 -42.73 31.83
CA SER A 30 -31.32 -43.41 32.78
C SER A 30 -32.75 -42.86 32.72
N LYS A 31 -32.88 -41.53 32.72
CA LYS A 31 -34.15 -40.80 32.63
C LYS A 31 -34.83 -40.96 31.27
N SER A 32 -34.05 -40.93 30.18
CA SER A 32 -34.57 -41.05 28.81
C SER A 32 -35.08 -42.46 28.50
N LEU A 33 -34.40 -43.50 28.99
CA LEU A 33 -34.74 -44.90 28.74
C LEU A 33 -35.59 -45.55 29.84
N ARG A 34 -35.92 -44.81 30.91
CA ARG A 34 -36.69 -45.27 32.09
C ARG A 34 -36.08 -46.54 32.72
N ILE A 35 -34.75 -46.54 32.89
CA ILE A 35 -34.00 -47.66 33.47
C ILE A 35 -33.86 -47.43 34.99
N PRO A 36 -34.12 -48.44 35.85
CA PRO A 36 -33.87 -48.34 37.28
C PRO A 36 -32.38 -48.03 37.57
N PRO A 37 -32.06 -47.16 38.55
CA PRO A 37 -30.68 -46.75 38.83
C PRO A 37 -29.78 -47.94 39.16
N ASP A 38 -30.27 -48.91 39.93
CA ASP A 38 -29.51 -50.09 40.37
C ASP A 38 -29.03 -50.97 39.20
N THR A 39 -29.78 -51.01 38.10
CA THR A 39 -29.41 -51.77 36.89
C THR A 39 -28.49 -50.99 35.93
N LEU A 40 -28.40 -49.67 36.10
CA LEU A 40 -27.59 -48.82 35.25
C LEU A 40 -26.11 -48.90 35.63
N ASP A 41 -25.81 -48.93 36.93
CA ASP A 41 -24.44 -49.00 37.42
C ASP A 41 -23.77 -50.32 36.98
N GLU A 42 -24.50 -51.44 37.02
CA GLU A 42 -24.05 -52.74 36.52
C GLU A 42 -23.75 -52.71 35.00
N ILE A 43 -24.57 -51.98 34.23
CA ILE A 43 -24.36 -51.79 32.78
C ILE A 43 -23.13 -50.92 32.52
N VAL A 44 -22.93 -49.84 33.29
CA VAL A 44 -21.78 -48.93 33.13
C VAL A 44 -20.48 -49.65 33.47
N ASP A 45 -20.44 -50.40 34.56
CA ASP A 45 -19.26 -51.19 34.94
C ASP A 45 -18.91 -52.23 33.87
N LYS A 46 -19.92 -52.87 33.28
CA LYS A 46 -19.73 -53.79 32.15
C LYS A 46 -19.22 -53.08 30.88
N MET A 47 -19.70 -51.87 30.59
CA MET A 47 -19.19 -51.09 29.44
C MET A 47 -17.75 -50.60 29.63
N ILE A 48 -17.34 -50.32 30.87
CA ILE A 48 -15.95 -50.00 31.21
C ILE A 48 -15.07 -51.25 31.04
N ALA A 49 -15.54 -52.40 31.52
CA ALA A 49 -14.85 -53.68 31.35
C ALA A 49 -14.70 -54.08 29.87
N ASP A 50 -15.71 -53.80 29.05
CA ASP A 50 -15.70 -54.04 27.60
C ASP A 50 -14.94 -52.96 26.80
N GLY A 51 -14.44 -51.90 27.48
CA GLY A 51 -13.66 -50.82 26.87
C GLY A 51 -14.47 -49.89 25.97
N ILE A 52 -15.79 -49.84 26.12
CA ILE A 52 -16.70 -49.01 25.32
C ILE A 52 -16.70 -47.56 25.82
N VAL A 53 -16.57 -47.35 27.14
CA VAL A 53 -16.49 -46.03 27.76
C VAL A 53 -15.32 -45.94 28.75
N VAL A 54 -14.70 -44.76 28.83
CA VAL A 54 -13.60 -44.46 29.76
C VAL A 54 -14.04 -43.35 30.71
N ASN A 55 -13.68 -43.49 31.99
CA ASN A 55 -13.93 -42.47 33.01
C ASN A 55 -12.94 -41.31 32.86
N THR A 56 -13.47 -40.08 32.81
CA THR A 56 -12.69 -38.85 32.57
C THR A 56 -12.15 -38.23 33.87
N GLY A 57 -12.40 -38.85 35.03
CA GLY A 57 -11.96 -38.37 36.35
C GLY A 57 -12.87 -37.30 36.98
N MET A 58 -13.85 -36.80 36.23
CA MET A 58 -14.96 -35.97 36.74
C MET A 58 -16.17 -36.87 37.04
N VAL A 59 -16.76 -36.70 38.22
CA VAL A 59 -17.85 -37.58 38.70
C VAL A 59 -19.02 -37.56 37.72
N GLY A 60 -19.32 -38.72 37.12
CA GLY A 60 -20.45 -38.94 36.23
C GLY A 60 -20.23 -38.62 34.76
N GLU A 61 -18.99 -38.33 34.32
CA GLU A 61 -18.67 -38.02 32.92
C GLU A 61 -17.78 -39.09 32.24
N TYR A 62 -18.30 -39.70 31.16
CA TYR A 62 -17.66 -40.83 30.48
C TYR A 62 -17.47 -40.54 28.99
N VAL A 63 -16.33 -40.90 28.42
CA VAL A 63 -16.05 -40.71 26.97
C VAL A 63 -16.16 -42.03 26.24
N VAL A 64 -16.87 -42.04 25.10
CA VAL A 64 -17.08 -43.23 24.28
C VAL A 64 -15.85 -43.54 23.42
N VAL A 65 -15.34 -44.76 23.52
CA VAL A 65 -14.22 -45.25 22.72
C VAL A 65 -14.77 -46.01 21.52
N LYS A 66 -14.72 -45.40 20.33
CA LYS A 66 -15.20 -46.03 19.09
C LYS A 66 -14.24 -47.14 18.64
N HIS A 67 -14.43 -48.37 19.14
CA HIS A 67 -13.70 -49.54 18.66
C HIS A 67 -14.29 -50.07 17.34
N ALA A 68 -13.49 -50.11 16.27
CA ALA A 68 -13.79 -50.94 15.11
C ALA A 68 -13.69 -52.41 15.50
N SER A 69 -14.70 -53.21 15.15
CA SER A 69 -14.87 -54.64 15.44
C SER A 69 -13.55 -55.45 15.54
N CYS A 70 -13.24 -55.97 16.74
CA CYS A 70 -12.18 -56.95 16.94
C CYS A 70 -12.80 -58.33 17.22
N LYS A 71 -12.47 -59.31 16.38
CA LYS A 71 -12.83 -60.74 16.55
C LYS A 71 -11.84 -61.39 17.52
N SER A 72 -12.32 -62.25 18.42
CA SER A 72 -11.49 -62.94 19.40
C SER A 72 -10.62 -64.03 18.75
N SER A 73 -9.31 -63.94 18.98
CA SER A 73 -8.41 -65.08 19.00
C SER A 73 -7.25 -64.76 19.96
N SER A 74 -6.83 -65.77 20.70
CA SER A 74 -6.06 -65.68 21.93
C SER A 74 -4.70 -64.97 21.80
N LYS A 75 -4.40 -64.22 22.87
CA LYS A 75 -3.09 -63.66 23.28
C LYS A 75 -2.56 -62.48 22.46
N GLU A 76 -2.42 -61.37 23.20
CA GLU A 76 -1.83 -60.08 22.84
C GLU A 76 -2.72 -59.12 22.02
N ILE A 77 -3.47 -58.27 22.74
CA ILE A 77 -4.16 -57.12 22.15
C ILE A 77 -3.21 -55.93 22.21
N ARG A 78 -2.52 -55.66 21.11
CA ARG A 78 -1.91 -54.35 20.84
C ARG A 78 -2.72 -53.70 19.71
N CYS A 79 -3.71 -52.89 20.07
CA CYS A 79 -4.46 -52.10 19.10
C CYS A 79 -3.66 -50.84 18.76
N SER A 80 -3.01 -50.84 17.61
CA SER A 80 -2.48 -49.62 17.00
C SER A 80 -3.65 -48.77 16.52
N THR A 81 -3.74 -47.53 17.00
CA THR A 81 -4.63 -46.51 16.44
C THR A 81 -4.22 -46.23 15.00
N SER A 82 -4.91 -46.82 14.02
CA SER A 82 -4.84 -46.32 12.64
C SER A 82 -5.71 -45.07 12.57
N GLN A 83 -5.08 -43.92 12.83
CA GLN A 83 -5.66 -42.62 12.59
C GLN A 83 -5.82 -42.48 11.07
N LYS A 84 -7.03 -42.74 10.56
CA LYS A 84 -7.39 -42.44 9.17
C LYS A 84 -7.47 -40.91 9.05
N ASN A 85 -6.34 -40.28 8.74
CA ASN A 85 -6.25 -38.84 8.55
C ASN A 85 -7.07 -38.41 7.32
N ASN A 86 -8.34 -38.07 7.53
CA ASN A 86 -9.15 -37.37 6.53
C ASN A 86 -8.67 -35.92 6.28
N ASP A 87 -7.81 -35.37 7.15
CA ASP A 87 -7.21 -34.03 6.99
C ASP A 87 -6.23 -33.93 5.81
N GLY A 88 -5.64 -35.05 5.38
CA GLY A 88 -4.67 -35.03 4.28
C GLY A 88 -5.30 -34.81 2.89
N SER A 89 -6.58 -35.14 2.70
CA SER A 89 -7.23 -35.02 1.38
C SER A 89 -7.72 -33.61 1.09
N GLN A 90 -8.32 -32.95 2.10
CA GLN A 90 -8.75 -31.56 2.02
C GLN A 90 -7.54 -30.62 1.89
N LEU A 91 -6.49 -30.86 2.67
CA LEU A 91 -5.28 -30.04 2.61
C LEU A 91 -4.56 -30.18 1.26
N LYS A 92 -4.48 -31.40 0.70
CA LYS A 92 -3.92 -31.61 -0.64
C LYS A 92 -4.72 -30.91 -1.73
N PHE A 93 -6.06 -30.96 -1.66
CA PHE A 93 -6.94 -30.29 -2.62
C PHE A 93 -6.86 -28.75 -2.53
N LEU A 94 -6.73 -28.20 -1.32
CA LEU A 94 -6.52 -26.77 -1.10
C LEU A 94 -5.15 -26.31 -1.60
N VAL A 95 -4.09 -27.07 -1.32
CA VAL A 95 -2.73 -26.77 -1.80
C VAL A 95 -2.68 -26.79 -3.33
N GLU A 96 -3.31 -27.76 -3.98
CA GLU A 96 -3.36 -27.86 -5.44
C GLU A 96 -4.11 -26.66 -6.07
N ARG A 97 -5.22 -26.22 -5.46
CA ARG A 97 -5.94 -25.00 -5.90
C ARG A 97 -5.14 -23.73 -5.69
N ILE A 98 -4.42 -23.61 -4.58
CA ILE A 98 -3.58 -22.44 -4.30
C ILE A 98 -2.45 -22.36 -5.32
N ILE A 99 -1.79 -23.48 -5.63
CA ILE A 99 -0.74 -23.54 -6.65
C ILE A 99 -1.29 -23.14 -8.03
N LEU A 100 -2.50 -23.57 -8.38
CA LEU A 100 -3.12 -23.22 -9.66
C LEU A 100 -3.48 -21.73 -9.72
N ILE A 101 -4.01 -21.15 -8.64
CA ILE A 101 -4.33 -19.72 -8.58
C ILE A 101 -3.06 -18.86 -8.63
N THR A 102 -2.00 -19.24 -7.92
CA THR A 102 -0.73 -18.51 -7.97
C THR A 102 -0.10 -18.62 -9.36
N ALA A 103 -0.14 -19.79 -10.01
CA ALA A 103 0.32 -19.96 -11.38
C ALA A 103 -0.46 -19.08 -12.38
N ILE A 104 -1.80 -18.98 -12.26
CA ILE A 104 -2.61 -18.08 -13.07
C ILE A 104 -2.26 -16.61 -12.79
N LEU A 105 -2.06 -16.22 -11.54
CA LEU A 105 -1.66 -14.86 -11.18
C LEU A 105 -0.32 -14.48 -11.81
N PHE A 106 0.68 -15.37 -11.71
CA PHE A 106 1.97 -15.17 -12.38
C PHE A 106 1.81 -15.09 -13.90
N PHE A 107 0.98 -15.94 -14.51
CA PHE A 107 0.71 -15.90 -15.95
C PHE A 107 0.06 -14.57 -16.37
N LEU A 108 -0.91 -14.05 -15.61
CA LEU A 108 -1.55 -12.76 -15.89
C LEU A 108 -0.55 -11.60 -15.77
N ILE A 109 0.33 -11.65 -14.76
CA ILE A 109 1.42 -10.68 -14.60
C ILE A 109 2.37 -10.75 -15.80
N THR A 110 2.76 -11.96 -16.22
CA THR A 110 3.59 -12.15 -17.42
C THR A 110 2.89 -11.62 -18.67
N CYS A 111 1.59 -11.89 -18.88
CA CYS A 111 0.80 -11.34 -19.98
C CYS A 111 0.67 -9.81 -19.95
N PHE A 112 0.66 -9.19 -18.77
CA PHE A 112 0.65 -7.74 -18.63
C PHE A 112 1.99 -7.11 -19.04
N TYR A 113 3.11 -7.71 -18.62
CA TYR A 113 4.45 -7.25 -19.03
C TYR A 113 4.75 -7.52 -20.51
N ALA A 114 4.33 -8.68 -21.00
CA ALA A 114 4.31 -9.09 -22.40
C ALA A 114 3.65 -8.07 -23.34
N TYR A 115 2.50 -7.54 -22.92
CA TYR A 115 1.76 -6.53 -23.68
C TYR A 115 2.49 -5.17 -23.70
N ARG A 116 3.28 -4.88 -22.66
CA ARG A 116 4.02 -3.61 -22.54
C ARG A 116 5.38 -3.63 -23.26
N VAL A 117 6.08 -4.77 -23.31
CA VAL A 117 7.44 -4.87 -23.87
C VAL A 117 7.63 -6.21 -24.60
N PRO A 118 7.33 -6.32 -25.91
CA PRO A 118 7.40 -7.58 -26.65
C PRO A 118 8.83 -8.14 -26.81
N ILE A 119 9.85 -7.28 -26.65
CA ILE A 119 11.28 -7.65 -26.73
C ILE A 119 11.68 -8.58 -25.57
N SER A 120 10.98 -8.50 -24.44
CA SER A 120 11.31 -9.28 -23.24
C SER A 120 11.10 -10.79 -23.41
N PHE A 121 10.17 -11.20 -24.28
CA PHE A 121 9.91 -12.61 -24.57
C PHE A 121 11.05 -13.30 -25.32
N VAL A 122 11.74 -12.57 -26.20
CA VAL A 122 12.83 -13.10 -27.02
C VAL A 122 13.98 -13.57 -26.13
N PHE A 123 14.13 -13.00 -24.93
CA PHE A 123 15.16 -13.38 -23.96
C PHE A 123 14.64 -14.29 -22.84
N LEU A 124 13.36 -14.18 -22.48
CA LEU A 124 12.74 -15.02 -21.45
C LEU A 124 12.53 -16.47 -21.93
N ILE A 125 12.09 -16.68 -23.18
CA ILE A 125 11.84 -18.04 -23.69
C ILE A 125 13.14 -18.86 -23.77
N PRO A 126 14.26 -18.35 -24.34
CA PRO A 126 15.51 -19.10 -24.39
C PRO A 126 16.13 -19.36 -23.02
N THR A 127 15.98 -18.42 -22.06
CA THR A 127 16.53 -18.59 -20.70
C THR A 127 15.77 -19.64 -19.89
N ILE A 128 14.44 -19.69 -20.02
CA ILE A 128 13.66 -20.77 -19.42
C ILE A 128 14.00 -22.11 -20.07
N MET A 129 14.15 -22.13 -21.40
CA MET A 129 14.53 -23.35 -22.14
C MET A 129 15.92 -23.86 -21.75
N THR A 130 16.93 -23.00 -21.59
CA THR A 130 18.27 -23.44 -21.17
C THR A 130 18.31 -23.91 -19.72
N VAL A 131 17.55 -23.30 -18.81
CA VAL A 131 17.41 -23.78 -17.43
C VAL A 131 16.74 -25.15 -17.39
N PHE A 132 15.67 -25.37 -18.17
CA PHE A 132 15.02 -26.68 -18.28
C PHE A 132 15.97 -27.77 -18.80
N VAL A 133 16.71 -27.48 -19.86
CA VAL A 133 17.68 -28.43 -20.46
C VAL A 133 18.85 -28.73 -19.49
N PHE A 134 19.29 -27.74 -18.70
CA PHE A 134 20.37 -27.92 -17.73
C PHE A 134 19.94 -28.80 -16.55
N VAL A 135 18.69 -28.66 -16.09
CA VAL A 135 18.14 -29.49 -15.01
C VAL A 135 17.89 -30.93 -15.46
N ASP A 136 17.46 -31.16 -16.70
CA ASP A 136 17.24 -32.51 -17.21
C ASP A 136 18.56 -33.32 -17.30
N LYS A 137 19.67 -32.64 -17.62
CA LYS A 137 21.00 -33.26 -17.70
C LYS A 137 21.66 -33.53 -16.35
N ASN A 138 21.43 -32.69 -15.35
CA ASN A 138 21.95 -32.85 -14.00
C ASN A 138 20.81 -33.28 -13.09
N HIS A 139 20.67 -34.58 -12.79
CA HIS A 139 19.72 -35.14 -11.80
C HIS A 139 19.96 -34.60 -10.37
N GLY A 140 19.83 -33.29 -10.18
CA GLY A 140 20.00 -32.57 -8.93
C GLY A 140 18.68 -32.48 -8.19
N GLY A 141 18.73 -32.74 -6.88
CA GLY A 141 17.55 -32.87 -6.02
C GLY A 141 16.56 -31.70 -6.09
N GLU A 142 15.31 -32.02 -5.77
CA GLU A 142 14.08 -31.23 -5.96
C GLU A 142 14.12 -29.76 -5.46
N GLY A 143 15.10 -29.39 -4.62
CA GLY A 143 15.27 -28.03 -4.10
C GLY A 143 16.01 -27.04 -5.03
N PHE A 144 16.81 -27.51 -6.00
CA PHE A 144 17.62 -26.60 -6.86
C PHE A 144 16.79 -25.91 -7.95
N LEU A 145 15.69 -26.54 -8.38
CA LEU A 145 14.74 -26.04 -9.37
C LEU A 145 14.06 -24.73 -8.94
N GLY A 146 13.62 -24.64 -7.68
CA GLY A 146 12.90 -23.47 -7.17
C GLY A 146 13.78 -22.22 -7.07
N LEU A 147 15.01 -22.38 -6.57
CA LEU A 147 15.92 -21.25 -6.34
C LEU A 147 16.42 -20.63 -7.65
N SER A 148 16.70 -21.46 -8.66
CA SER A 148 17.12 -20.96 -9.98
C SER A 148 16.00 -20.17 -10.67
N SER A 149 14.76 -20.65 -10.58
CA SER A 149 13.59 -19.95 -11.13
C SER A 149 13.36 -18.61 -10.44
N ILE A 150 13.47 -18.55 -9.11
CA ILE A 150 13.28 -17.30 -8.36
C ILE A 150 14.38 -16.29 -8.71
N LEU A 151 15.63 -16.74 -8.80
CA LEU A 151 16.75 -15.88 -9.17
C LEU A 151 16.62 -15.35 -10.60
N ALA A 152 16.18 -16.18 -11.54
CA ALA A 152 15.89 -15.77 -12.91
C ALA A 152 14.76 -14.73 -12.98
N CYS A 153 13.68 -14.93 -12.21
CA CYS A 153 12.60 -13.95 -12.09
C CYS A 153 13.07 -12.62 -11.49
N LEU A 154 13.94 -12.64 -10.47
CA LEU A 154 14.48 -11.43 -9.87
C LEU A 154 15.41 -10.65 -10.82
N ILE A 155 16.26 -11.36 -11.57
CA ILE A 155 17.13 -10.76 -12.58
C ILE A 155 16.29 -10.15 -13.70
N PHE A 156 15.25 -10.85 -14.16
CA PHE A 156 14.35 -10.34 -15.19
C PHE A 156 13.60 -9.09 -14.71
N LEU A 157 13.07 -9.10 -13.49
CA LEU A 157 12.40 -7.93 -12.90
C LEU A 157 13.36 -6.74 -12.78
N PHE A 158 14.61 -6.97 -12.38
CA PHE A 158 15.64 -5.93 -12.31
C PHE A 158 15.95 -5.33 -13.69
N LEU A 159 16.11 -6.18 -14.70
CA LEU A 159 16.37 -5.75 -16.09
C LEU A 159 15.17 -5.00 -16.69
N THR A 160 13.93 -5.42 -16.41
CA THR A 160 12.73 -4.73 -16.91
C THR A 160 12.41 -3.43 -16.17
N ASN A 161 12.71 -3.35 -14.87
CA ASN A 161 12.54 -2.10 -14.09
C ASN A 161 13.47 -0.97 -14.55
N ALA A 162 14.55 -1.29 -15.27
CA ALA A 162 15.52 -0.30 -15.74
C ALA A 162 15.06 0.48 -16.98
N GLN A 163 14.05 0.02 -17.73
CA GLN A 163 13.78 0.53 -19.08
C GLN A 163 12.51 1.40 -19.23
N SER A 164 11.63 1.44 -18.22
CA SER A 164 10.51 2.39 -18.21
C SER A 164 10.10 2.77 -16.78
N PRO A 165 9.95 4.06 -16.45
CA PRO A 165 9.46 4.47 -15.15
C PRO A 165 8.05 3.91 -14.91
N ILE A 166 7.75 3.50 -13.66
CA ILE A 166 6.49 2.87 -13.24
C ILE A 166 5.24 3.66 -13.67
N PHE A 167 5.36 4.98 -13.84
CA PHE A 167 4.27 5.88 -14.23
C PHE A 167 4.22 6.24 -15.74
N GLY A 168 5.05 5.61 -16.57
CA GLY A 168 5.08 5.80 -18.03
C GLY A 168 5.59 7.17 -18.51
N ASP A 169 5.84 7.27 -19.81
CA ASP A 169 6.48 8.46 -20.42
C ASP A 169 5.62 9.73 -20.31
N ALA A 170 4.29 9.58 -20.35
CA ALA A 170 3.36 10.70 -20.20
C ALA A 170 3.45 11.36 -18.81
N TYR A 171 3.76 10.60 -17.76
CA TYR A 171 3.96 11.15 -16.42
C TYR A 171 5.26 11.95 -16.35
N ALA A 172 6.36 11.43 -16.92
CA ALA A 172 7.64 12.13 -16.97
C ALA A 172 7.53 13.47 -17.70
N LEU A 173 6.81 13.52 -18.83
CA LEU A 173 6.56 14.76 -19.58
C LEU A 173 5.71 15.78 -18.81
N ARG A 174 4.66 15.33 -18.08
CA ARG A 174 3.86 16.23 -17.24
C ARG A 174 4.70 16.81 -16.10
N LYS A 175 5.47 15.97 -15.42
CA LYS A 175 6.37 16.40 -14.35
C LYS A 175 7.36 17.45 -14.85
N GLN A 176 8.02 17.21 -15.99
CA GLN A 176 8.93 18.19 -16.59
C GLN A 176 8.24 19.51 -16.93
N ARG A 177 7.01 19.47 -17.46
CA ARG A 177 6.23 20.68 -17.75
C ARG A 177 5.86 21.44 -16.48
N ASP A 178 5.43 20.74 -15.44
CA ASP A 178 5.05 21.34 -14.17
C ASP A 178 6.27 21.94 -13.47
N ASP A 179 7.40 21.25 -13.49
CA ASP A 179 8.69 21.75 -12.98
C ASP A 179 9.13 23.01 -13.75
N MET A 180 9.04 22.98 -15.09
CA MET A 180 9.34 24.15 -15.93
C MET A 180 8.38 25.32 -15.65
N LYS A 181 7.08 25.05 -15.51
CA LYS A 181 6.08 26.08 -15.20
C LYS A 181 6.32 26.69 -13.81
N ASN A 182 6.65 25.86 -12.83
CA ASN A 182 6.96 26.31 -11.47
C ASN A 182 8.23 27.16 -11.46
N GLU A 183 9.26 26.77 -12.22
CA GLU A 183 10.50 27.54 -12.35
C GLU A 183 10.26 28.89 -13.04
N ILE A 184 9.50 28.92 -14.14
CA ILE A 184 9.09 30.17 -14.81
C ILE A 184 8.30 31.06 -13.85
N THR A 185 7.35 30.48 -13.11
CA THR A 185 6.54 31.21 -12.13
C THR A 185 7.41 31.79 -11.01
N ARG A 186 8.40 31.02 -10.52
CA ARG A 186 9.34 31.46 -9.50
C ARG A 186 10.23 32.61 -10.01
N LYS A 187 10.73 32.51 -11.25
CA LYS A 187 11.52 33.58 -11.88
C LYS A 187 10.70 34.85 -12.09
N ALA A 188 9.50 34.74 -12.65
CA ALA A 188 8.61 35.89 -12.84
C ALA A 188 8.26 36.58 -11.51
N LYS A 189 8.01 35.81 -10.44
CA LYS A 189 7.75 36.36 -9.11
C LYS A 189 8.97 37.04 -8.50
N GLU A 190 10.16 36.49 -8.72
CA GLU A 190 11.41 37.12 -8.26
C GLU A 190 11.70 38.40 -9.02
N GLU A 191 11.50 38.41 -10.34
CA GLU A 191 11.59 39.61 -11.17
C GLU A 191 10.59 40.67 -10.71
N GLU A 192 9.32 40.34 -10.51
CA GLU A 192 8.30 41.28 -10.00
C GLU A 192 8.69 41.85 -8.63
N ARG A 193 9.22 41.01 -7.73
CA ARG A 193 9.70 41.45 -6.41
C ARG A 193 10.90 42.39 -6.53
N GLN A 194 11.82 42.09 -7.43
CA GLN A 194 12.98 42.94 -7.70
C GLN A 194 12.54 44.29 -8.27
N GLN A 195 11.67 44.29 -9.27
CA GLN A 195 11.09 45.51 -9.85
C GLN A 195 10.38 46.35 -8.80
N LEU A 196 9.61 45.73 -7.91
CA LEU A 196 8.94 46.42 -6.81
C LEU A 196 9.96 47.05 -5.84
N ASN A 197 11.01 46.32 -5.45
CA ASN A 197 12.05 46.85 -4.56
C ASN A 197 12.79 48.03 -5.20
N ASP A 198 13.09 47.94 -6.49
CA ASP A 198 13.75 48.99 -7.25
C ASP A 198 12.87 50.26 -7.30
N ILE A 199 11.56 50.10 -7.58
CA ILE A 199 10.58 51.20 -7.55
C ILE A 199 10.49 51.83 -6.15
N LEU A 200 10.40 51.01 -5.10
CA LEU A 200 10.36 51.51 -3.72
C LEU A 200 11.62 52.31 -3.37
N ASN A 201 12.79 51.83 -3.79
CA ASN A 201 14.05 52.54 -3.59
C ASN A 201 14.03 53.90 -4.31
N ALA A 202 13.56 53.94 -5.57
CA ALA A 202 13.37 55.20 -6.29
C ALA A 202 12.46 56.17 -5.54
N ARG A 203 11.32 55.70 -5.02
CA ARG A 203 10.39 56.54 -4.25
C ARG A 203 11.07 57.18 -3.05
N GLU A 204 11.85 56.43 -2.28
CA GLU A 204 12.57 56.96 -1.12
C GLU A 204 13.60 58.03 -1.52
N HIS A 205 14.34 57.82 -2.60
CA HIS A 205 15.28 58.82 -3.11
C HIS A 205 14.59 60.09 -3.64
N ILE A 206 13.45 59.95 -4.30
CA ILE A 206 12.68 61.09 -4.82
C ILE A 206 12.00 61.87 -3.69
N LYS A 207 11.50 61.19 -2.65
CA LYS A 207 10.91 61.81 -1.47
C LYS A 207 11.83 62.86 -0.83
N VAL A 208 13.13 62.58 -0.74
CA VAL A 208 14.13 63.50 -0.16
C VAL A 208 14.23 64.82 -0.93
N LYS A 209 13.85 64.85 -2.22
CA LYS A 209 13.89 66.07 -3.05
C LYS A 209 12.63 66.92 -2.94
N LEU A 210 11.55 66.39 -2.35
CA LEU A 210 10.27 67.07 -2.23
C LEU A 210 10.25 68.01 -1.02
N LYS A 211 9.42 69.06 -1.08
CA LYS A 211 9.23 69.99 0.05
C LYS A 211 8.49 69.33 1.22
N ASP A 212 7.51 68.48 0.94
CA ASP A 212 6.81 67.65 1.92
C ASP A 212 6.87 66.17 1.49
N PRO A 213 7.91 65.43 1.93
CA PRO A 213 8.10 64.01 1.59
C PRO A 213 6.95 63.10 2.02
N SER A 214 6.26 63.46 3.11
CA SER A 214 5.18 62.65 3.70
C SER A 214 3.90 62.68 2.87
N SER A 215 3.71 63.75 2.09
CA SER A 215 2.56 63.94 1.21
C SER A 215 2.70 63.34 -0.19
N ALA A 216 3.87 62.74 -0.49
CA ALA A 216 4.21 62.27 -1.83
C ALA A 216 3.28 61.15 -2.31
N LYS A 217 2.68 61.35 -3.48
CA LYS A 217 1.86 60.37 -4.19
C LYS A 217 2.54 60.03 -5.51
N PHE A 218 2.84 58.75 -5.69
CA PHE A 218 3.48 58.23 -6.89
C PHE A 218 2.47 57.51 -7.78
N SER A 219 2.60 57.65 -9.09
CA SER A 219 1.70 57.07 -10.10
C SER A 219 2.45 56.78 -11.40
N GLY A 220 1.95 55.81 -12.18
CA GLY A 220 2.45 55.51 -13.53
C GLY A 220 3.93 55.10 -13.58
N GLU A 221 4.40 54.33 -12.60
CA GLU A 221 5.80 53.96 -12.46
C GLU A 221 6.14 52.75 -13.34
N PHE A 222 7.26 52.83 -14.05
CA PHE A 222 7.78 51.76 -14.88
C PHE A 222 9.31 51.83 -14.97
N ILE A 223 9.91 50.72 -15.38
CA ILE A 223 11.34 50.64 -15.67
C ILE A 223 11.53 51.01 -17.14
N GLY A 224 12.23 52.11 -17.37
CA GLY A 224 12.60 52.61 -18.69
C GLY A 224 13.93 52.04 -19.19
N GLY A 225 14.40 52.64 -20.28
CA GLY A 225 15.72 52.44 -20.85
C GLY A 225 16.86 52.51 -19.84
N ASN A 226 17.89 51.68 -20.07
CA ASN A 226 19.09 51.62 -19.23
C ASN A 226 18.83 51.27 -17.74
N GLY A 227 17.65 50.72 -17.41
CA GLY A 227 17.27 50.38 -16.04
C GLY A 227 16.91 51.58 -15.17
N ALA A 228 16.60 52.73 -15.78
CA ALA A 228 16.07 53.89 -15.06
C ALA A 228 14.61 53.66 -14.66
N ILE A 229 14.18 54.23 -13.55
CA ILE A 229 12.82 54.16 -13.04
C ILE A 229 12.18 55.51 -13.29
N CYS A 230 11.08 55.50 -14.05
CA CYS A 230 10.37 56.68 -14.48
C CYS A 230 8.94 56.63 -13.99
N GLY A 231 8.36 57.79 -13.69
CA GLY A 231 6.98 57.88 -13.24
C GLY A 231 6.57 59.31 -12.94
N TYR A 232 5.45 59.44 -12.23
CA TYR A 232 4.87 60.70 -11.82
C TYR A 232 4.81 60.81 -10.30
N VAL A 233 5.05 62.01 -9.79
CA VAL A 233 4.97 62.32 -8.36
C VAL A 233 4.20 63.62 -8.14
N ASN A 234 3.30 63.63 -7.17
CA ASN A 234 2.58 64.81 -6.73
C ASN A 234 2.75 64.96 -5.21
N ALA A 235 3.15 66.15 -4.76
CA ALA A 235 3.39 66.44 -3.36
C ALA A 235 2.99 67.87 -3.00
N LYS A 236 2.86 68.14 -1.71
CA LYS A 236 2.57 69.48 -1.21
C LYS A 236 3.81 70.38 -1.28
N ASN A 237 3.59 71.64 -1.61
CA ASN A 237 4.60 72.69 -1.49
C ASN A 237 4.70 73.21 -0.04
N SER A 238 5.60 74.18 0.19
CA SER A 238 5.79 74.82 1.49
C SER A 238 4.56 75.56 2.05
N PHE A 239 3.54 75.82 1.22
CA PHE A 239 2.26 76.41 1.61
C PHE A 239 1.17 75.37 1.89
N GLY A 240 1.50 74.07 1.82
CA GLY A 240 0.59 72.96 2.13
C GLY A 240 -0.35 72.53 0.99
N GLY A 241 -0.25 73.15 -0.19
CA GLY A 241 -1.05 72.81 -1.37
C GLY A 241 -0.32 71.88 -2.34
N TYR A 242 -1.04 70.98 -3.00
CA TYR A 242 -0.48 70.12 -4.06
C TYR A 242 -0.18 70.93 -5.32
N THR A 243 0.96 70.68 -5.94
CA THR A 243 1.43 71.42 -7.13
C THR A 243 1.04 70.78 -8.46
N GLY A 244 0.46 69.57 -8.42
CA GLY A 244 0.18 68.77 -9.61
C GLY A 244 1.19 67.64 -9.80
N GLU A 245 0.91 66.75 -10.74
CA GLU A 245 1.80 65.64 -11.07
C GLU A 245 3.01 66.14 -11.88
N SER A 246 4.21 65.91 -11.35
CA SER A 246 5.48 66.14 -12.01
C SER A 246 6.12 64.81 -12.39
N ARG A 247 6.76 64.76 -13.55
CA ARG A 247 7.54 63.59 -13.98
C ARG A 247 8.82 63.47 -13.14
N TYR A 248 9.30 62.26 -12.91
CA TYR A 248 10.59 62.04 -12.27
C TYR A 248 11.36 60.86 -12.89
N ILE A 249 12.69 60.92 -12.76
CA ILE A 249 13.62 59.89 -13.22
C ILE A 249 14.50 59.49 -12.05
N PHE A 250 14.73 58.20 -11.87
CA PHE A 250 15.68 57.66 -10.91
C PHE A 250 16.57 56.60 -11.56
N SER A 251 17.87 56.66 -11.28
CA SER A 251 18.90 55.71 -11.68
C SER A 251 19.99 55.73 -10.60
N VAL A 252 20.85 54.71 -10.59
CA VAL A 252 21.91 54.52 -9.58
C VAL A 252 22.73 55.80 -9.34
N ASN A 253 23.02 56.57 -10.39
CA ASN A 253 23.85 57.78 -10.30
C ASN A 253 23.08 59.09 -10.57
N PHE A 254 21.78 59.02 -10.86
CA PHE A 254 21.02 60.18 -11.33
C PHE A 254 19.59 60.16 -10.81
N SER A 255 19.13 61.29 -10.30
CA SER A 255 17.71 61.46 -9.99
C SER A 255 17.28 62.90 -10.28
N ALA A 256 16.11 63.09 -10.86
CA ALA A 256 15.60 64.42 -11.19
C ALA A 256 14.07 64.43 -11.17
N ILE A 257 13.50 65.59 -10.85
CA ILE A 257 12.07 65.88 -10.96
C ILE A 257 11.91 66.97 -12.02
N ASP A 258 10.85 66.89 -12.80
CA ASP A 258 10.55 67.85 -13.85
C ASP A 258 10.13 69.20 -13.26
N GLU A 259 11.00 70.19 -13.45
CA GLU A 259 10.78 71.59 -13.09
C GLU A 259 10.38 72.44 -14.31
N GLY A 260 10.05 71.82 -15.45
CA GLY A 260 9.68 72.50 -16.68
C GLY A 260 10.87 72.96 -17.54
N ILE A 261 12.06 72.40 -17.30
CA ILE A 261 13.29 72.72 -18.04
C ILE A 261 13.46 71.83 -19.28
N THR A 262 13.95 72.40 -20.39
CA THR A 262 14.13 71.67 -21.66
C THR A 262 15.13 70.52 -21.58
N SER A 263 16.13 70.62 -20.70
CA SER A 263 17.12 69.56 -20.46
C SER A 263 16.51 68.29 -19.88
N PHE A 264 15.45 68.41 -19.07
CA PHE A 264 14.75 67.26 -18.48
C PHE A 264 14.07 66.42 -19.56
N ASN A 265 13.41 67.05 -20.54
CA ASN A 265 12.75 66.33 -21.63
C ASN A 265 13.73 65.43 -22.40
N LYS A 266 14.95 65.93 -22.66
CA LYS A 266 16.00 65.15 -23.34
C LYS A 266 16.43 63.94 -22.53
N GLU A 267 16.58 64.08 -21.21
CA GLU A 267 16.96 62.96 -20.34
C GLU A 267 15.80 61.98 -20.15
N TRP A 268 14.56 62.47 -20.08
CA TRP A 268 13.35 61.64 -20.06
C TRP A 268 13.25 60.75 -21.29
N GLU A 269 13.44 61.31 -22.49
CA GLU A 269 13.45 60.52 -23.73
C GLU A 269 14.55 59.46 -23.72
N ARG A 270 15.77 59.83 -23.27
CA ARG A 270 16.94 58.95 -23.23
C ARG A 270 16.80 57.79 -22.24
N GLN A 271 16.16 58.02 -21.09
CA GLN A 271 16.11 57.06 -19.98
C GLN A 271 14.77 56.34 -19.87
N CYS A 272 13.66 56.97 -20.27
CA CYS A 272 12.34 56.39 -20.06
C CYS A 272 11.79 55.71 -21.32
N TYR A 273 12.10 56.23 -22.52
CA TYR A 273 11.57 55.69 -23.78
C TYR A 273 12.57 54.88 -24.60
N PHE A 274 13.88 55.04 -24.36
CA PHE A 274 14.90 54.39 -25.18
C PHE A 274 15.11 52.92 -24.78
N ASN A 275 14.59 51.99 -25.57
CA ASN A 275 14.89 50.56 -25.47
C ASN A 275 15.52 50.09 -26.78
#